data_AF-A0A327J5U1-F1
#
_entry.id   AF-A0A327J5U1-F1
#
_cell.length_a   1.000
_cell.length_b   1.000
_cell.length_c   1.000
_cell.angle_alpha   90.00
_cell.angle_beta   90.00
_cell.angle_gamma   90.00
#
_symmetry.space_group_name_H-M   'P 1'
#
loop_
_entity.id
_entity.type
_entity.pdbx_description
1 polymer ?
#
loop_
_entity_poly.entity_id
_entity_poly.type
_entity_poly.pdbx_seq_one_letter_code
_entity_poly.pdbx_strand_id
1 'polypeptide(L)'
;MGEQKELKKTKKQLLLKTIGEIVKEKRLRLKKGILLLSYEYDIPNTSLAQLEKGKRDVQISTLWKLSEALGMTFPEFISEVTNRLPKNFKLIDD
;
A
#
# COMPACT_ATOMS: atom_id res chain seq x y z
N MET A 1 -0.40 -10.28 27.51
CA MET A 1 0.25 -9.12 26.84
C MET A 1 0.96 -9.48 25.53
N GLY A 2 1.49 -10.70 25.33
CA GLY A 2 2.16 -11.10 24.08
C GLY A 2 1.23 -11.38 22.88
N GLU A 3 0.08 -12.01 23.12
CA GLU A 3 -0.83 -12.48 22.06
C GLU A 3 -1.52 -11.33 21.29
N GLN A 4 -2.02 -10.32 22.00
CA GLN A 4 -2.61 -9.11 21.39
C GLN A 4 -1.61 -8.32 20.54
N LYS A 5 -0.32 -8.35 20.89
CA LYS A 5 0.75 -7.66 20.15
C LYS A 5 1.03 -8.37 18.82
N GLU A 6 1.03 -9.70 18.80
CA GLU A 6 1.20 -10.48 17.57
C GLU A 6 -0.03 -10.40 16.64
N LEU A 7 -1.25 -10.34 17.20
CA LEU A 7 -2.46 -10.13 16.40
C LEU A 7 -2.45 -8.76 15.69
N LYS A 8 -2.13 -7.68 16.41
CA LYS A 8 -2.00 -6.33 15.83
C LYS A 8 -0.93 -6.25 14.75
N LYS A 9 0.21 -6.90 14.97
CA LYS A 9 1.29 -7.02 13.98
C LYS A 9 0.83 -7.74 12.72
N THR A 10 0.01 -8.78 12.86
CA THR A 10 -0.58 -9.53 11.74
C THR A 10 -1.58 -8.68 10.95
N LYS A 11 -2.45 -7.92 11.62
CA LYS A 11 -3.42 -7.02 10.96
C LYS A 11 -2.73 -5.89 10.20
N LYS A 12 -1.72 -5.25 10.81
CA LYS A 12 -0.90 -4.25 10.13
C LYS A 12 -0.20 -4.85 8.91
N GLN A 13 0.39 -6.04 9.06
CA GLN A 13 1.07 -6.71 7.96
C GLN A 13 0.12 -7.04 6.80
N LEU A 14 -1.11 -7.44 7.10
CA LEU A 14 -2.14 -7.68 6.10
C LEU A 14 -2.44 -6.39 5.31
N LEU A 15 -2.70 -5.28 6.00
CA LEU A 15 -2.94 -3.98 5.37
C LEU A 15 -1.78 -3.57 4.44
N LEU A 16 -0.54 -3.65 4.94
CA LEU A 16 0.64 -3.28 4.16
C LEU A 16 0.82 -4.18 2.92
N LYS A 17 0.55 -5.48 3.05
CA LYS A 17 0.61 -6.43 1.93
C LYS A 17 -0.45 -6.10 0.87
N THR A 18 -1.69 -5.84 1.29
CA THR A 18 -2.78 -5.46 0.38
C THR A 18 -2.46 -4.18 -0.39
N ILE A 19 -1.97 -3.14 0.29
CA ILE A 19 -1.54 -1.89 -0.35
C ILE A 19 -0.41 -2.17 -1.35
N GLY A 20 0.61 -2.93 -0.95
CA GLY A 20 1.75 -3.28 -1.79
C GLY A 20 1.35 -4.04 -3.06
N GLU A 21 0.42 -4.98 -2.95
CA GLU A 21 -0.12 -5.75 -4.07
C GLU A 21 -0.88 -4.85 -5.07
N ILE A 22 -1.74 -3.95 -4.59
CA ILE A 22 -2.46 -2.98 -5.44
C ILE A 22 -1.48 -2.12 -6.23
N VAL A 23 -0.48 -1.54 -5.54
CA VAL A 23 0.52 -0.67 -6.18
C VAL A 23 1.30 -1.43 -7.25
N LYS A 24 1.75 -2.65 -6.93
CA LYS A 24 2.48 -3.50 -7.88
C LYS A 24 1.64 -3.83 -9.10
N GLU A 25 0.40 -4.27 -8.92
CA GLU A 25 -0.50 -4.63 -10.02
C GLU A 25 -0.81 -3.43 -10.93
N LYS A 26 -1.11 -2.27 -10.34
CA LYS A 26 -1.37 -1.04 -11.11
C LYS A 26 -0.12 -0.59 -11.87
N ARG A 27 1.05 -0.59 -11.23
CA ARG A 27 2.32 -0.26 -11.90
C ARG A 27 2.61 -1.19 -13.09
N LEU A 28 2.41 -2.50 -12.90
CA LEU A 28 2.61 -3.48 -13.98
C LEU A 28 1.62 -3.30 -15.14
N ARG A 29 0.36 -2.92 -14.85
CA ARG A 29 -0.63 -2.54 -15.89
C ARG A 29 -0.20 -1.32 -16.70
N LEU A 30 0.48 -0.36 -16.06
CA LEU A 30 1.08 0.79 -16.74
C LEU A 30 2.37 0.45 -17.51
N LYS A 31 2.83 -0.81 -17.47
CA LYS A 31 4.10 -1.28 -18.05
C LYS A 31 5.32 -0.51 -17.55
N LYS A 32 5.26 0.05 -16.33
CA LYS A 32 6.36 0.82 -15.73
C LYS A 32 7.20 -0.05 -14.79
N GLY A 33 8.52 0.07 -14.89
CA GLY A 33 9.43 -0.46 -13.86
C GLY A 33 9.37 0.38 -12.57
N ILE A 34 9.92 -0.15 -11.47
CA ILE A 34 10.04 0.60 -10.19
C ILE A 34 10.82 1.90 -10.41
N LEU A 35 11.94 1.83 -11.15
CA LEU A 35 12.80 2.99 -11.40
C LEU A 35 12.07 4.10 -12.15
N LEU A 36 11.34 3.75 -13.21
CA LEU A 36 10.61 4.71 -14.03
C LEU A 36 9.52 5.42 -13.22
N LEU A 37 8.70 4.67 -12.49
CA LEU A 37 7.64 5.24 -11.66
C LEU A 37 8.21 6.11 -10.53
N SER A 38 9.29 5.66 -9.90
CA SER A 38 9.94 6.40 -8.81
C SER A 38 10.49 7.75 -9.27
N TYR A 39 11.06 7.80 -10.47
CA TYR A 39 11.59 9.01 -11.08
C TYR A 39 10.48 10.01 -11.42
N GLU A 40 9.42 9.56 -12.09
CA GLU A 40 8.33 10.44 -12.55
C GLU A 40 7.56 11.11 -11.41
N TYR A 41 7.47 10.45 -10.24
CA TYR A 41 6.59 10.89 -9.15
C TYR A 41 7.34 11.25 -7.87
N ASP A 42 8.68 11.37 -7.93
CA ASP A 42 9.52 11.73 -6.80
C ASP A 42 9.26 10.83 -5.57
N ILE A 43 9.36 9.51 -5.79
CA ILE A 43 9.21 8.47 -4.77
C ILE A 43 10.53 7.70 -4.71
N PRO A 44 11.15 7.51 -3.53
CA PRO A 44 12.38 6.74 -3.45
C PRO A 44 12.20 5.30 -3.93
N ASN A 45 13.07 4.84 -4.86
CA ASN A 45 13.09 3.47 -5.41
C ASN A 45 12.97 2.39 -4.32
N THR A 46 13.76 2.55 -3.25
CA THR A 46 13.81 1.61 -2.13
C THR A 46 12.50 1.60 -1.36
N SER A 47 11.88 2.76 -1.15
CA SER A 47 10.56 2.87 -0.51
C SER A 47 9.48 2.20 -1.34
N LEU A 48 9.44 2.44 -2.65
CA LEU A 48 8.48 1.77 -3.55
C LEU A 48 8.68 0.26 -3.58
N ALA A 49 9.93 -0.21 -3.69
CA ALA A 49 10.24 -1.64 -3.70
C ALA A 49 9.89 -2.35 -2.37
N GLN A 50 10.05 -1.69 -1.24
CA GLN A 50 9.68 -2.25 0.06
C GLN A 50 8.16 -2.15 0.31
N LEU A 51 7.51 -1.09 -0.20
CA LEU A 51 6.05 -0.95 -0.18
C LEU A 51 5.38 -2.10 -0.93
N GLU A 52 5.80 -2.40 -2.17
CA GLU A 52 5.24 -3.51 -2.96
C GLU A 52 5.42 -4.89 -2.32
N LYS A 53 6.36 -5.02 -1.38
CA LYS A 53 6.59 -6.23 -0.59
C LYS A 53 5.82 -6.24 0.72
N GLY A 54 5.04 -5.20 1.02
CA GLY A 54 4.34 -5.01 2.29
C GLY A 54 5.30 -4.81 3.48
N LYS A 55 6.54 -4.41 3.24
CA LYS A 55 7.59 -4.24 4.27
C LYS A 55 7.76 -2.81 4.74
N ARG A 56 7.17 -1.84 4.02
CA ARG A 56 7.27 -0.43 4.33
C ARG A 56 5.88 0.14 4.58
N ASP A 57 5.71 0.68 5.78
CA ASP A 57 4.64 1.61 6.09
C ASP A 57 5.06 3.00 5.58
N VAL A 58 4.31 3.54 4.63
CA VAL A 58 4.60 4.83 3.99
C VAL A 58 3.63 5.89 4.53
N GLN A 59 4.06 7.15 4.47
CA GLN A 59 3.21 8.25 4.87
C GLN A 59 2.04 8.44 3.90
N ILE A 60 0.94 9.00 4.40
CA ILE A 60 -0.26 9.30 3.60
C ILE A 60 0.04 10.14 2.36
N SER A 61 0.97 11.11 2.47
CA SER A 61 1.43 11.93 1.34
C SER A 61 2.04 11.10 0.22
N THR A 62 2.75 10.01 0.55
CA THR A 62 3.32 9.09 -0.44
C THR A 62 2.23 8.24 -1.08
N LEU A 63 1.24 7.76 -0.32
CA LEU A 63 0.08 7.06 -0.88
C LEU A 63 -0.73 7.95 -1.82
N TRP A 64 -0.83 9.25 -1.49
CA TRP A 64 -1.51 10.23 -2.34
C TRP A 64 -0.81 10.40 -3.67
N LYS A 65 0.51 10.67 -3.65
CA LYS A 65 1.35 10.71 -4.87
C LYS A 65 1.22 9.41 -5.69
N LEU A 66 1.19 8.25 -5.03
CA LEU A 66 1.01 6.97 -5.71
C LEU A 66 -0.35 6.84 -6.37
N SER A 67 -1.43 7.29 -5.75
CA SER A 67 -2.75 7.25 -6.39
C SER A 67 -2.74 8.04 -7.70
N GLU A 68 -2.20 9.26 -7.68
CA GLU A 68 -2.03 10.10 -8.88
C GLU A 68 -1.12 9.43 -9.91
N ALA A 69 0.00 8.85 -9.46
CA ALA A 69 0.96 8.14 -10.30
C ALA A 69 0.38 6.93 -11.03
N LEU A 70 -0.60 6.28 -10.39
CA LEU A 70 -1.28 5.11 -10.91
C LEU A 70 -2.52 5.48 -11.76
N GLY A 71 -2.76 6.78 -11.99
CA GLY A 71 -3.91 7.28 -12.74
C GLY A 71 -5.23 7.14 -11.97
N MET A 72 -5.18 7.31 -10.65
CA MET A 72 -6.32 7.14 -9.74
C MET A 72 -6.48 8.39 -8.87
N THR A 73 -7.70 8.67 -8.45
CA THR A 73 -7.93 9.55 -7.32
C THR A 73 -7.63 8.82 -6.01
N PHE A 74 -7.28 9.56 -4.95
CA PHE A 74 -7.03 8.95 -3.65
C PHE A 74 -8.25 8.19 -3.08
N PRO A 75 -9.51 8.68 -3.19
CA PRO A 75 -10.68 7.92 -2.76
C PRO A 75 -10.87 6.59 -3.50
N GLU A 76 -10.60 6.52 -4.80
CA GLU A 76 -10.65 5.28 -5.57
C GLU A 76 -9.59 4.28 -5.08
N PHE A 77 -8.38 4.77 -4.80
CA PHE A 77 -7.31 3.95 -4.25
C PHE A 77 -7.70 3.35 -2.88
N ILE A 78 -8.24 4.17 -1.98
CA ILE A 78 -8.68 3.70 -0.66
C ILE A 78 -9.86 2.73 -0.79
N SER A 79 -10.81 2.99 -1.69
CA SER A 79 -11.93 2.09 -1.96
C SER A 79 -11.45 0.71 -2.41
N GLU A 80 -10.47 0.66 -3.32
CA GLU A 80 -9.83 -0.59 -3.76
C GLU A 80 -9.16 -1.32 -2.59
N VAL A 81 -8.43 -0.61 -1.72
CA VAL A 81 -7.82 -1.19 -0.51
C VAL A 81 -8.91 -1.80 0.38
N THR A 82 -9.98 -1.07 0.67
CA THR A 82 -11.06 -1.55 1.54
C THR A 82 -11.80 -2.75 0.96
N ASN A 83 -11.96 -2.82 -0.36
CA ASN A 83 -12.63 -3.92 -1.04
C ASN A 83 -11.82 -5.23 -1.01
N ARG A 84 -10.49 -5.14 -0.92
CA ARG A 84 -9.60 -6.31 -0.82
C ARG A 84 -9.37 -6.80 0.60
N LEU A 85 -9.64 -5.96 1.59
CA LEU A 85 -9.53 -6.35 2.99
C LEU A 85 -10.74 -7.20 3.41
N PRO A 86 -10.59 -8.06 4.44
CA PRO A 86 -11.73 -8.80 4.99
C PRO A 86 -12.88 -7.87 5.42
N LYS A 87 -14.11 -8.36 5.35
CA LYS A 87 -15.28 -7.62 5.86
C LYS A 87 -15.06 -7.22 7.32
N ASN A 88 -15.44 -5.99 7.66
CA ASN A 88 -15.28 -5.41 9.00
C ASN A 88 -13.82 -5.36 9.49
N PHE A 89 -12.84 -5.29 8.59
CA PHE A 89 -11.44 -5.15 8.97
C PHE A 89 -11.22 -3.89 9.81
N LYS A 90 -10.64 -4.08 11.01
CA LYS A 90 -10.21 -3.00 11.91
C LYS A 90 -8.78 -3.27 12.37
N LEU A 91 -7.95 -2.21 12.38
CA LEU A 91 -6.59 -2.24 12.92
C LEU A 91 -6.56 -2.29 14.45
N ILE A 92 -7.56 -1.67 15.09
CA ILE A 92 -7.78 -1.73 16.53
C ILE A 92 -8.85 -2.77 16.81
N ASP A 93 -8.67 -3.49 17.91
CA ASP A 93 -9.70 -4.33 18.50
C ASP A 93 -10.56 -3.43 19.40
N ASP A 94 -11.88 -3.61 19.37
CA ASP A 94 -12.79 -2.97 20.33
C ASP A 94 -12.65 -3.62 21.72
#